data_AF-A0AAW7X5J5-F1
#
_entry.id   AF-A0AAW7X5J5-F1
#
_cell.length_a   1.000
_cell.length_b   1.000
_cell.length_c   1.000
_cell.angle_alpha   90.00
_cell.angle_beta   90.00
_cell.angle_gamma   90.00
#
_symmetry.space_group_name_H-M   'P 1'
#
loop_
_entity.id
_entity.type
_entity.pdbx_description
1 polymer ?
#
loop_
_entity_poly.entity_id
_entity_poly.type
_entity_poly.pdbx_seq_one_letter_code
_entity_poly.pdbx_strand_id
1 'polypeptide(L)'
;MDLNMYSEVVAPILASLGGATVIVAAFAHFLGKVWTDRISKSNSARFNSELEALKARNTLALEEFKTKSSLSLKERESFAGISQEFYQQFFAKRIETYQSLLKIKNDYIAGMEEEFLTEELERWGDIYHSTYTSLRKLMIENQFYISNDLDRLFGELRTLASKYIKDADLVEAHYSNSETPPWENEHLYAVYNSFAKKTSGEMKQVFEQISFDVSKLRSRVEID
;
A
#
# COMPACT_ATOMS: atom_id res chain seq x y z
N MET A 1 69.24 53.62 -70.19
CA MET A 1 67.77 53.44 -70.07
C MET A 1 67.47 53.67 -68.61
N ASP A 2 67.06 54.89 -68.32
CA ASP A 2 67.34 55.52 -67.04
C ASP A 2 66.28 55.12 -66.01
N LEU A 3 66.75 54.72 -64.82
CA LEU A 3 65.89 54.36 -63.69
C LEU A 3 64.89 55.47 -63.32
N ASN A 4 65.15 56.72 -63.71
CA ASN A 4 64.27 57.87 -63.47
C ASN A 4 62.97 57.86 -64.29
N MET A 5 62.94 57.24 -65.48
CA MET A 5 61.72 57.20 -66.31
C MET A 5 60.72 56.15 -65.81
N TYR A 6 61.21 55.08 -65.17
CA TYR A 6 60.34 54.07 -64.54
C TYR A 6 59.73 54.58 -63.23
N SER A 7 60.47 55.36 -62.42
CA SER A 7 59.95 55.89 -61.16
C SER A 7 58.85 56.93 -61.37
N GLU A 8 58.94 57.80 -62.39
CA GLU A 8 57.92 58.82 -62.67
C GLU A 8 56.58 58.27 -63.19
N VAL A 9 56.57 57.12 -63.87
CA VAL A 9 55.34 56.49 -64.38
C VAL A 9 54.78 55.46 -63.39
N VAL A 10 55.65 54.73 -62.69
CA VAL A 10 55.24 53.68 -61.74
C VAL A 10 54.80 54.27 -60.39
N ALA A 11 55.40 55.38 -59.93
CA ALA A 11 55.02 55.97 -58.64
C ALA A 11 53.58 56.52 -58.58
N PRO A 12 53.02 57.21 -59.60
CA PRO A 12 51.62 57.65 -59.58
C PRO A 12 50.62 56.49 -59.71
N ILE A 13 50.98 55.44 -60.46
CA ILE A 13 50.15 54.22 -60.58
C ILE A 13 50.15 53.46 -59.26
N LEU A 14 51.31 53.28 -58.61
CA LEU A 14 51.40 52.69 -57.28
C LEU A 14 50.77 53.56 -56.19
N ALA A 15 50.83 54.89 -56.30
CA ALA A 15 50.18 55.82 -55.37
C ALA A 15 48.66 55.80 -55.54
N SER A 16 48.13 55.69 -56.76
CA SER A 16 46.67 55.58 -56.98
C SER A 16 46.12 54.21 -56.58
N LEU A 17 46.86 53.11 -56.85
CA LEU A 17 46.54 51.78 -56.33
C LEU A 17 46.66 51.72 -54.79
N GLY A 18 47.71 52.32 -54.23
CA GLY A 18 47.94 52.38 -52.79
C GLY A 18 46.91 53.23 -52.04
N GLY A 19 46.46 54.33 -52.63
CA GLY A 19 45.38 55.16 -52.07
C GLY A 19 44.03 54.44 -52.07
N ALA A 20 43.71 53.74 -53.17
CA ALA A 20 42.47 52.97 -53.27
C ALA A 20 42.41 51.81 -52.26
N THR A 21 43.52 51.09 -52.03
CA THR A 21 43.56 49.99 -51.05
C THR A 21 43.41 50.48 -49.62
N VAL A 22 43.95 51.66 -49.27
CA VAL A 22 43.74 52.28 -47.95
C VAL A 22 42.27 52.62 -47.72
N ILE A 23 41.58 53.17 -48.73
CA ILE A 23 40.16 53.48 -48.64
C ILE A 23 39.34 52.19 -48.45
N VAL A 24 39.60 51.16 -49.27
CA VAL A 24 38.90 49.86 -49.15
C VAL A 24 39.17 49.20 -47.79
N ALA A 25 40.41 49.25 -47.30
CA ALA A 25 40.77 48.73 -45.98
C ALA A 25 40.06 49.49 -44.84
N ALA A 26 39.99 50.82 -44.93
CA ALA A 26 39.28 51.64 -43.95
C ALA A 26 37.77 51.35 -43.93
N PHE A 27 37.15 51.19 -45.11
CA PHE A 27 35.74 50.80 -45.23
C PHE A 27 35.49 49.37 -44.73
N ALA A 28 36.37 48.42 -45.04
CA ALA A 28 36.27 47.05 -44.54
C ALA A 28 36.38 47.00 -43.01
N HIS A 29 37.30 47.78 -42.43
CA HIS A 29 37.45 47.89 -40.98
C HIS A 29 36.22 48.55 -40.32
N PHE A 30 35.68 49.61 -40.91
CA PHE A 30 34.47 50.27 -40.43
C PHE A 30 33.25 49.35 -40.47
N LEU A 31 33.02 48.68 -41.60
CA LEU A 31 31.92 47.72 -41.75
C LEU A 31 32.09 46.53 -40.81
N GLY A 32 33.31 46.00 -40.68
CA GLY A 32 33.63 44.95 -39.71
C GLY A 32 33.29 45.36 -38.28
N LYS A 33 33.65 46.58 -37.88
CA LYS A 33 33.33 47.11 -36.55
C LYS A 33 31.81 47.25 -36.32
N VAL A 34 31.08 47.86 -37.26
CA VAL A 34 29.63 48.05 -37.15
C VAL A 34 28.88 46.71 -37.09
N TRP A 35 29.25 45.76 -37.95
CA TRP A 35 28.66 44.42 -37.94
C TRP A 35 28.98 43.66 -36.66
N THR A 36 30.22 43.75 -36.16
CA THR A 36 30.63 43.11 -34.90
C THR A 36 29.86 43.70 -33.72
N ASP A 37 29.73 45.03 -33.64
CA ASP A 37 28.97 45.69 -32.57
C ASP A 37 27.48 45.33 -32.63
N ARG A 38 26.90 45.26 -33.84
CA ARG A 38 25.49 44.88 -34.03
C ARG A 38 25.25 43.42 -33.65
N ILE A 39 26.11 42.50 -34.10
CA ILE A 39 26.03 41.08 -33.77
C ILE A 39 26.23 40.88 -32.27
N SER A 40 27.21 41.57 -31.66
CA SER A 40 27.49 41.49 -30.22
C SER A 40 26.29 41.96 -29.39
N LYS A 41 25.69 43.11 -29.73
CA LYS A 41 24.49 43.61 -29.05
C LYS A 41 23.29 42.69 -29.24
N SER A 42 23.06 42.20 -30.46
CA SER A 42 21.96 41.27 -30.75
C SER A 42 22.12 39.95 -30.01
N ASN A 43 23.32 39.38 -29.98
CA ASN A 43 23.60 38.14 -29.27
C ASN A 43 23.49 38.33 -27.75
N SER A 44 23.99 39.44 -27.21
CA SER A 44 23.87 39.75 -25.78
C SER A 44 22.41 39.91 -25.35
N ALA A 45 21.60 40.61 -26.15
CA ALA A 45 20.17 40.76 -25.89
C ALA A 45 19.45 39.40 -25.95
N ARG A 46 19.79 38.55 -26.93
CA ARG A 46 19.20 37.22 -27.06
C ARG A 46 19.58 36.31 -25.88
N PHE A 47 20.86 36.27 -25.52
CA PHE A 47 21.33 35.48 -24.37
C PHE A 47 20.72 35.95 -23.05
N ASN A 48 20.58 37.27 -22.84
CA ASN A 48 19.90 37.78 -21.65
C ASN A 48 18.42 37.37 -21.62
N SER A 49 17.72 37.41 -22.75
CA SER A 49 16.33 36.96 -22.84
C SER A 49 16.21 35.45 -22.60
N GLU A 50 17.10 34.64 -23.18
CA GLU A 50 17.14 33.18 -22.97
C GLU A 50 17.43 32.85 -21.50
N LEU A 51 18.33 33.59 -20.87
CA LEU A 51 18.73 33.41 -19.47
C LEU A 51 17.58 33.78 -18.51
N GLU A 52 16.86 34.87 -18.76
CA GLU A 52 15.67 35.22 -17.98
C GLU A 52 14.53 34.22 -18.18
N ALA A 53 14.30 33.74 -19.40
CA ALA A 53 13.31 32.69 -19.66
C ALA A 53 13.69 31.37 -18.95
N LEU A 54 14.97 31.02 -18.92
CA LEU A 54 15.47 29.83 -18.23
C LEU A 54 15.34 29.96 -16.70
N LYS A 55 15.68 31.13 -16.14
CA LYS A 55 15.45 31.43 -14.71
C LYS A 55 13.97 31.33 -14.35
N ALA A 56 13.08 31.91 -15.16
CA ALA A 56 11.64 31.85 -14.92
C ALA A 56 11.13 30.39 -14.92
N ARG A 57 11.59 29.56 -15.87
CA ARG A 57 11.25 28.13 -15.89
C ARG A 57 11.78 27.38 -14.68
N ASN A 58 13.03 27.63 -14.28
CA ASN A 58 13.62 26.97 -13.11
C ASN A 58 12.95 27.39 -11.81
N THR A 59 12.58 28.67 -11.66
CA THR A 59 11.87 29.16 -10.47
C THR A 59 10.49 28.56 -10.36
N LEU A 60 9.72 28.49 -11.45
CA LEU A 60 8.43 27.80 -11.47
C LEU A 60 8.56 26.31 -11.13
N ALA A 61 9.51 25.61 -11.74
CA ALA A 61 9.74 24.19 -11.44
C ALA A 61 10.14 23.96 -9.98
N LEU A 62 10.95 24.86 -9.39
CA LEU A 62 11.31 24.82 -7.98
C LEU A 62 10.10 25.06 -7.07
N GLU A 63 9.24 26.02 -7.39
CA GLU A 63 8.02 26.30 -6.64
C GLU A 63 7.02 25.15 -6.71
N GLU A 64 6.81 24.56 -7.89
CA GLU A 64 5.99 23.37 -8.07
C GLU A 64 6.53 22.20 -7.26
N PHE A 65 7.84 21.95 -7.34
CA PHE A 65 8.48 20.87 -6.58
C PHE A 65 8.37 21.09 -5.07
N LYS A 66 8.58 22.34 -4.61
CA LYS A 66 8.45 22.71 -3.19
C LYS A 66 7.01 22.52 -2.71
N THR A 67 6.02 22.92 -3.51
CA THR A 67 4.60 22.77 -3.18
C THR A 67 4.23 21.30 -3.10
N LYS A 68 4.61 20.50 -4.11
CA LYS A 68 4.36 19.06 -4.15
C LYS A 68 5.05 18.31 -3.00
N SER A 69 6.30 18.68 -2.69
CA SER A 69 7.03 18.13 -1.55
C SER A 69 6.35 18.47 -0.23
N SER A 70 5.93 19.72 -0.04
CA SER A 70 5.23 20.14 1.19
C SER A 70 3.88 19.44 1.37
N LEU A 71 3.13 19.19 0.30
CA LEU A 71 1.89 18.42 0.33
C LEU A 71 2.16 16.96 0.71
N SER A 72 3.15 16.33 0.06
CA SER A 72 3.53 14.95 0.37
C SER A 72 4.06 14.78 1.79
N LEU A 73 4.80 15.77 2.31
CA LEU A 73 5.25 15.80 3.71
C LEU A 73 4.09 15.96 4.68
N LYS A 74 3.13 16.87 4.41
CA LYS A 74 1.92 17.02 5.24
C LYS A 74 1.06 15.76 5.27
N GLU A 75 0.90 15.10 4.11
CA GLU A 75 0.23 13.80 4.05
C GLU A 75 0.97 12.78 4.93
N ARG A 76 2.29 12.62 4.75
CA ARG A 76 3.10 11.71 5.57
C ARG A 76 3.08 12.04 7.06
N GLU A 77 3.11 13.31 7.46
CA GLU A 77 3.06 13.75 8.86
C GLU A 77 1.68 13.49 9.47
N SER A 78 0.59 13.73 8.72
CA SER A 78 -0.77 13.43 9.16
C SER A 78 -0.99 11.92 9.33
N PHE A 79 -0.36 11.10 8.48
CA PHE A 79 -0.32 9.66 8.67
C PHE A 79 0.60 9.28 9.84
N ALA A 80 1.80 9.85 9.98
CA ALA A 80 2.77 9.45 11.00
C ALA A 80 2.28 9.65 12.45
N GLY A 81 1.70 10.82 12.76
CA GLY A 81 1.22 11.15 14.12
C GLY A 81 -0.13 10.54 14.51
N ILE A 82 -0.91 10.06 13.53
CA ILE A 82 -2.08 9.21 13.78
C ILE A 82 -1.64 7.73 13.79
N SER A 83 -0.60 7.39 13.03
CA SER A 83 -0.25 5.99 12.74
C SER A 83 0.28 5.24 13.94
N GLN A 84 1.14 5.81 14.78
CA GLN A 84 1.80 5.01 15.81
C GLN A 84 0.82 4.57 16.88
N GLU A 85 0.07 5.51 17.47
CA GLU A 85 -0.95 5.24 18.47
C GLU A 85 -2.07 4.38 17.89
N PHE A 86 -2.51 4.65 16.65
CA PHE A 86 -3.49 3.82 15.96
C PHE A 86 -2.98 2.40 15.72
N TYR A 87 -1.75 2.23 15.23
CA TYR A 87 -1.14 0.91 15.00
C TYR A 87 -0.97 0.16 16.32
N GLN A 88 -0.55 0.83 17.39
CA GLN A 88 -0.45 0.22 18.72
C GLN A 88 -1.82 -0.24 19.22
N GLN A 89 -2.86 0.59 19.12
CA GLN A 89 -4.23 0.22 19.51
C GLN A 89 -4.78 -0.91 18.64
N PHE A 90 -4.59 -0.82 17.32
CA PHE A 90 -5.01 -1.86 16.38
C PHE A 90 -4.31 -3.19 16.66
N PHE A 91 -2.99 -3.15 16.88
CA PHE A 91 -2.19 -4.34 17.18
C PHE A 91 -2.56 -4.94 18.53
N ALA A 92 -2.78 -4.11 19.56
CA ALA A 92 -3.27 -4.57 20.86
C ALA A 92 -4.63 -5.27 20.73
N LYS A 93 -5.58 -4.68 19.99
CA LYS A 93 -6.90 -5.28 19.78
C LYS A 93 -6.83 -6.58 18.99
N ARG A 94 -5.90 -6.64 18.03
CA ARG A 94 -5.60 -7.87 17.28
C ARG A 94 -5.03 -8.96 18.19
N ILE A 95 -4.08 -8.65 19.07
CA ILE A 95 -3.57 -9.62 20.05
C ILE A 95 -4.71 -10.14 20.93
N GLU A 96 -5.54 -9.26 21.48
CA GLU A 96 -6.68 -9.61 22.32
C GLU A 96 -7.67 -10.55 21.60
N THR A 97 -7.93 -10.26 20.32
CA THR A 97 -8.78 -11.10 19.45
C THR A 97 -8.21 -12.50 19.32
N TYR A 98 -6.91 -12.63 18.99
CA TYR A 98 -6.27 -13.94 18.83
C TYR A 98 -6.08 -14.70 20.15
N GLN A 99 -5.93 -14.01 21.27
CA GLN A 99 -5.96 -14.63 22.60
C GLN A 99 -7.34 -15.25 22.89
N SER A 100 -8.41 -14.54 22.55
CA SER A 100 -9.79 -15.03 22.70
C SER A 100 -10.07 -16.21 21.76
N LEU A 101 -9.58 -16.18 20.52
CA LEU A 101 -9.68 -17.29 19.58
C LEU A 101 -8.90 -18.53 20.05
N LEU A 102 -7.71 -18.34 20.62
CA LEU A 102 -6.93 -19.44 21.21
C LEU A 102 -7.65 -20.06 22.41
N LYS A 103 -8.30 -19.24 23.25
CA LYS A 103 -9.10 -19.75 24.36
C LYS A 103 -10.20 -20.68 23.85
N ILE A 104 -10.98 -20.24 22.84
CA ILE A 104 -12.02 -21.06 22.22
C ILE A 104 -11.44 -22.38 21.68
N LYS A 105 -10.28 -22.34 21.02
CA LYS A 105 -9.60 -23.54 20.53
C LYS A 105 -9.22 -24.50 21.68
N ASN A 106 -8.65 -23.96 22.76
CA ASN A 106 -8.21 -24.77 23.90
C ASN A 106 -9.41 -25.38 24.63
N ASP A 107 -10.48 -24.61 24.82
CA ASP A 107 -11.74 -25.09 25.41
C ASP A 107 -12.35 -26.21 24.55
N TYR A 108 -12.30 -26.09 23.21
CA TYR A 108 -12.70 -27.15 22.29
C TYR A 108 -11.84 -28.42 22.44
N ILE A 109 -10.51 -28.30 22.47
CA ILE A 109 -9.62 -29.47 22.62
C ILE A 109 -9.88 -30.15 23.97
N ALA A 110 -9.94 -29.38 25.06
CA ALA A 110 -10.22 -29.90 26.39
C ALA A 110 -11.56 -30.63 26.44
N GLY A 111 -12.63 -30.02 25.91
CA GLY A 111 -13.94 -30.65 25.87
C GLY A 111 -13.96 -31.95 25.05
N MET A 112 -13.25 -31.99 23.92
CA MET A 112 -13.18 -33.18 23.07
C MET A 112 -12.29 -34.29 23.65
N GLU A 113 -11.27 -33.95 24.47
CA GLU A 113 -10.36 -34.92 25.11
C GLU A 113 -10.91 -35.45 26.44
N GLU A 114 -11.60 -34.63 27.24
CA GLU A 114 -12.17 -35.03 28.54
C GLU A 114 -13.37 -35.98 28.37
N GLU A 115 -14.19 -35.83 27.33
CA GLU A 115 -15.30 -36.76 27.04
C GLU A 115 -14.84 -38.13 26.50
N PHE A 116 -13.56 -38.30 26.12
CA PHE A 116 -13.02 -39.60 25.71
C PHE A 116 -12.88 -40.60 26.89
N LEU A 117 -12.85 -40.09 28.12
CA LEU A 117 -12.60 -40.89 29.33
C LEU A 117 -13.89 -41.34 30.04
N THR A 118 -15.04 -40.80 29.67
CA THR A 118 -16.34 -41.11 30.25
C THR A 118 -17.22 -41.77 29.19
N GLU A 119 -17.42 -43.09 29.26
CA GLU A 119 -18.24 -43.90 28.34
C GLU A 119 -19.75 -43.55 28.33
N GLU A 120 -20.18 -42.50 29.04
CA GLU A 120 -21.58 -42.12 29.16
C GLU A 120 -21.89 -40.86 28.34
N LEU A 121 -22.53 -41.09 27.18
CA LEU A 121 -23.13 -40.13 26.24
C LEU A 121 -22.14 -39.37 25.35
N GLU A 122 -22.09 -39.71 24.06
CA GLU A 122 -21.42 -38.97 22.98
C GLU A 122 -22.02 -37.55 22.82
N ARG A 123 -21.60 -36.58 23.64
CA ARG A 123 -22.05 -35.17 23.59
C ARG A 123 -21.12 -34.27 22.77
N TRP A 124 -20.27 -34.86 21.92
CA TRP A 124 -19.37 -34.14 21.02
C TRP A 124 -20.09 -33.11 20.14
N GLY A 125 -21.34 -33.39 19.75
CA GLY A 125 -22.18 -32.45 19.03
C GLY A 125 -22.41 -31.14 19.79
N ASP A 126 -22.69 -31.20 21.10
CA ASP A 126 -22.96 -30.01 21.93
C ASP A 126 -21.71 -29.13 22.06
N ILE A 127 -20.57 -29.77 22.34
CA ILE A 127 -19.27 -29.09 22.43
C ILE A 127 -18.93 -28.44 21.09
N TYR A 128 -19.15 -29.16 19.98
CA TYR A 128 -18.90 -28.64 18.65
C TYR A 128 -19.79 -27.44 18.31
N HIS A 129 -21.09 -27.54 18.59
CA HIS A 129 -22.06 -26.47 18.31
C HIS A 129 -21.80 -25.21 19.15
N SER A 130 -21.56 -25.38 20.46
CA SER A 130 -21.23 -24.26 21.36
C SER A 130 -19.91 -23.59 20.98
N THR A 131 -18.90 -24.37 20.60
CA THR A 131 -17.62 -23.88 20.08
C THR A 131 -17.83 -23.07 18.80
N TYR A 132 -18.56 -23.61 17.82
CA TYR A 132 -18.86 -22.91 16.57
C TYR A 132 -19.60 -21.59 16.83
N THR A 133 -20.56 -21.58 17.74
CA THR A 133 -21.35 -20.38 18.08
C THR A 133 -20.46 -19.30 18.70
N SER A 134 -19.59 -19.69 19.63
CA SER A 134 -18.62 -18.79 20.27
C SER A 134 -17.63 -18.22 19.25
N LEU A 135 -17.11 -19.09 18.37
CA LEU A 135 -16.22 -18.71 17.29
C LEU A 135 -16.89 -17.74 16.32
N ARG A 136 -18.11 -18.04 15.88
CA ARG A 136 -18.89 -17.19 14.98
C ARG A 136 -19.12 -15.80 15.55
N LYS A 137 -19.52 -15.71 16.81
CA LYS A 137 -19.74 -14.42 17.49
C LYS A 137 -18.46 -13.60 17.48
N LEU A 138 -17.36 -14.18 17.96
CA LEU A 138 -16.08 -13.48 18.08
C LEU A 138 -15.53 -13.03 16.72
N MET A 139 -15.63 -13.88 15.70
CA MET A 139 -15.19 -13.59 14.33
C MET A 139 -15.96 -12.43 13.70
N ILE A 140 -17.28 -12.37 13.89
CA ILE A 140 -18.11 -11.28 13.36
C ILE A 140 -17.81 -9.96 14.09
N GLU A 141 -17.69 -10.01 15.42
CA GLU A 141 -17.42 -8.81 16.23
C GLU A 141 -16.02 -8.23 15.97
N ASN A 142 -15.07 -9.05 15.52
CA ASN A 142 -13.67 -8.66 15.35
C ASN A 142 -13.15 -8.85 13.91
N GLN A 143 -14.01 -8.71 12.91
CA GLN A 143 -13.68 -8.96 11.49
C GLN A 143 -12.49 -8.13 10.99
N PHE A 144 -12.29 -6.91 11.49
CA PHE A 144 -11.15 -6.06 11.10
C PHE A 144 -9.81 -6.49 11.71
N TYR A 145 -9.82 -7.37 12.70
CA TYR A 145 -8.64 -7.74 13.48
C TYR A 145 -8.13 -9.16 13.17
N ILE A 146 -8.85 -9.91 12.34
CA ILE A 146 -8.47 -11.26 11.89
C ILE A 146 -7.72 -11.22 10.55
N SER A 147 -6.99 -12.28 10.22
CA SER A 147 -6.34 -12.41 8.93
C SER A 147 -7.35 -12.73 7.82
N ASN A 148 -7.04 -12.31 6.59
CA ASN A 148 -7.87 -12.63 5.42
C ASN A 148 -7.99 -14.14 5.18
N ASP A 149 -6.92 -14.89 5.46
CA ASP A 149 -6.92 -16.36 5.33
C ASP A 149 -7.88 -17.00 6.34
N LEU A 150 -7.87 -16.50 7.59
CA LEU A 150 -8.77 -16.96 8.63
C LEU A 150 -10.22 -16.60 8.32
N ASP A 151 -10.49 -15.38 7.83
CA ASP A 151 -11.83 -14.96 7.41
C ASP A 151 -12.36 -15.83 6.27
N ARG A 152 -11.52 -16.14 5.27
CA ARG A 152 -11.87 -17.04 4.16
C ARG A 152 -12.24 -18.45 4.65
N LEU A 153 -11.37 -19.09 5.44
CA LEU A 153 -11.59 -20.44 5.97
C LEU A 153 -12.84 -20.49 6.85
N PHE A 154 -13.06 -19.47 7.67
CA PHE A 154 -14.25 -19.38 8.49
C PHE A 154 -15.52 -19.15 7.65
N GLY A 155 -15.43 -18.39 6.55
CA GLY A 155 -16.52 -18.26 5.59
C GLY A 155 -16.93 -19.58 4.93
N GLU A 156 -15.94 -20.42 4.60
CA GLU A 156 -16.17 -21.79 4.09
C GLU A 156 -16.87 -22.65 5.14
N LEU A 157 -16.35 -22.69 6.38
CA LEU A 157 -16.98 -23.39 7.50
C LEU A 157 -18.42 -22.90 7.72
N ARG A 158 -18.65 -21.58 7.74
CA ARG A 158 -19.98 -20.99 7.94
C ARG A 158 -20.97 -21.37 6.84
N THR A 159 -20.50 -21.47 5.60
CA THR A 159 -21.33 -21.89 4.46
C THR A 159 -21.82 -23.32 4.66
N LEU A 160 -20.92 -24.24 5.05
CA LEU A 160 -21.26 -25.63 5.34
C LEU A 160 -22.14 -25.77 6.59
N ALA A 161 -21.85 -25.00 7.64
CA ALA A 161 -22.60 -24.98 8.89
C ALA A 161 -24.03 -24.47 8.73
N SER A 162 -24.29 -23.61 7.74
CA SER A 162 -25.58 -22.92 7.56
C SER A 162 -26.80 -23.84 7.56
N LYS A 163 -26.69 -25.00 6.92
CA LYS A 163 -27.75 -26.01 6.88
C LYS A 163 -28.04 -26.56 8.28
N TYR A 164 -27.00 -26.95 9.00
CA TYR A 164 -27.12 -27.59 10.31
C TYR A 164 -27.62 -26.63 11.38
N ILE A 165 -27.18 -25.37 11.33
CA ILE A 165 -27.69 -24.33 12.23
C ILE A 165 -29.17 -24.09 11.98
N LYS A 166 -29.60 -24.02 10.72
CA LYS A 166 -31.02 -23.89 10.39
C LYS A 166 -31.83 -25.10 10.88
N ASP A 167 -31.30 -26.31 10.69
CA ASP A 167 -31.96 -27.54 11.15
C ASP A 167 -32.06 -27.57 12.69
N ALA A 168 -31.03 -27.10 13.41
CA ALA A 168 -31.05 -26.95 14.86
C ALA A 168 -32.08 -25.91 15.33
N ASP A 169 -32.09 -24.72 14.71
CA ASP A 169 -33.06 -23.65 15.01
C ASP A 169 -34.50 -24.13 14.83
N LEU A 170 -34.76 -24.93 13.79
CA LEU A 170 -36.09 -25.53 13.54
C LEU A 170 -36.48 -26.50 14.64
N VAL A 171 -35.57 -27.39 15.05
CA VAL A 171 -35.82 -28.31 16.16
C VAL A 171 -36.09 -27.51 17.44
N GLU A 172 -35.23 -26.56 17.81
CA GLU A 172 -35.41 -25.72 19.00
C GLU A 172 -36.76 -24.96 18.99
N ALA A 173 -37.18 -24.42 17.84
CA ALA A 173 -38.47 -23.75 17.69
C ALA A 173 -39.67 -24.70 17.89
N HIS A 174 -39.59 -25.94 17.41
CA HIS A 174 -40.63 -26.94 17.58
C HIS A 174 -40.80 -27.40 19.05
N TYR A 175 -39.71 -27.36 19.83
CA TYR A 175 -39.68 -27.79 21.22
C TYR A 175 -39.69 -26.62 22.22
N SER A 176 -39.81 -25.38 21.77
CA SER A 176 -39.89 -24.19 22.64
C SER A 176 -41.12 -24.19 23.57
N ASN A 177 -42.11 -25.06 23.32
CA ASN A 177 -43.32 -25.25 24.14
C ASN A 177 -43.34 -26.57 24.93
N SER A 178 -42.30 -27.40 24.86
CA SER A 178 -42.22 -28.64 25.66
C SER A 178 -41.53 -28.40 27.00
N GLU A 179 -41.99 -29.07 28.07
CA GLU A 179 -41.33 -29.06 29.38
C GLU A 179 -39.96 -29.76 29.38
N THR A 180 -39.63 -30.46 28.29
CA THR A 180 -38.36 -31.16 28.12
C THR A 180 -37.24 -30.16 27.85
N PRO A 181 -36.17 -30.15 28.66
CA PRO A 181 -35.04 -29.28 28.41
C PRO A 181 -34.35 -29.57 27.07
N PRO A 182 -33.69 -28.57 26.45
CA PRO A 182 -33.00 -28.75 25.16
C PRO A 182 -31.96 -29.88 25.17
N TRP A 183 -31.33 -30.12 26.32
CA TRP A 183 -30.32 -31.17 26.53
C TRP A 183 -30.90 -32.58 26.74
N GLU A 184 -32.21 -32.78 26.66
CA GLU A 184 -32.86 -34.10 26.65
C GLU A 184 -33.48 -34.41 25.27
N ASN A 185 -33.27 -33.54 24.29
CA ASN A 185 -33.85 -33.66 22.96
C ASN A 185 -32.97 -34.50 22.02
N GLU A 186 -33.32 -35.77 21.88
CA GLU A 186 -32.62 -36.74 21.01
C GLU A 186 -32.48 -36.25 19.54
N HIS A 187 -33.47 -35.50 19.03
CA HIS A 187 -33.41 -34.94 17.68
C HIS A 187 -32.37 -33.82 17.56
N LEU A 188 -32.22 -32.99 18.61
CA LEU A 188 -31.23 -31.91 18.62
C LEU A 188 -29.81 -32.50 18.67
N TYR A 189 -29.60 -33.53 19.49
CA TYR A 189 -28.34 -34.28 19.53
C TYR A 189 -27.98 -34.86 18.17
N ALA A 190 -28.94 -35.46 17.46
CA ALA A 190 -28.69 -36.01 16.13
C ALA A 190 -28.25 -34.95 15.12
N VAL A 191 -28.82 -33.74 15.20
CA VAL A 191 -28.44 -32.60 14.35
C VAL A 191 -27.02 -32.12 14.68
N TYR A 192 -26.71 -31.91 15.95
CA TYR A 192 -25.39 -31.46 16.38
C TYR A 192 -24.28 -32.49 16.10
N ASN A 193 -24.55 -33.78 16.31
CA ASN A 193 -23.60 -34.85 15.96
C ASN A 193 -23.39 -34.93 14.45
N SER A 194 -24.45 -34.74 13.65
CA SER A 194 -24.32 -34.65 12.20
C SER A 194 -23.52 -33.42 11.76
N PHE A 195 -23.72 -32.28 12.43
CA PHE A 195 -22.96 -31.06 12.20
C PHE A 195 -21.46 -31.30 12.44
N ALA A 196 -21.11 -31.80 13.63
CA ALA A 196 -19.73 -32.09 14.02
C ALA A 196 -19.06 -33.07 13.03
N LYS A 197 -19.73 -34.19 12.72
CA LYS A 197 -19.18 -35.21 11.80
C LYS A 197 -18.92 -34.68 10.39
N LYS A 198 -19.71 -33.71 9.92
CA LYS A 198 -19.66 -33.22 8.54
C LYS A 198 -18.78 -31.98 8.35
N THR A 199 -18.45 -31.27 9.43
CA THR A 199 -17.72 -29.98 9.36
C THR A 199 -16.47 -29.92 10.26
N SER A 200 -16.12 -31.03 10.92
CA SER A 200 -14.93 -31.11 11.79
C SER A 200 -13.62 -30.84 11.05
N GLY A 201 -13.53 -31.21 9.76
CA GLY A 201 -12.36 -30.94 8.93
C GLY A 201 -12.10 -29.45 8.76
N GLU A 202 -13.14 -28.68 8.46
CA GLU A 202 -13.06 -27.23 8.25
C GLU A 202 -12.83 -26.49 9.57
N MET A 203 -13.45 -26.95 10.66
CA MET A 203 -13.15 -26.42 12.00
C MET A 203 -11.69 -26.62 12.38
N LYS A 204 -11.13 -27.80 12.08
CA LYS A 204 -9.70 -28.06 12.29
C LYS A 204 -8.83 -27.10 11.49
N GLN A 205 -9.15 -26.86 10.21
CA GLN A 205 -8.42 -25.89 9.39
C GLN A 205 -8.46 -24.47 9.96
N VAL A 206 -9.62 -24.06 10.48
CA VAL A 206 -9.76 -22.76 11.17
C VAL A 206 -8.85 -22.68 12.40
N PHE A 207 -8.81 -23.72 13.23
CA PHE A 207 -7.92 -23.75 14.40
C PHE A 207 -6.44 -23.83 14.07
N GLU A 208 -6.07 -24.54 12.99
CA GLU A 208 -4.71 -24.55 12.46
C GLU A 208 -4.29 -23.16 11.99
N GLN A 209 -5.16 -22.46 11.26
CA GLN A 209 -4.91 -21.09 10.82
C GLN A 209 -4.78 -20.11 12.00
N ILE A 210 -5.62 -20.23 13.03
CA ILE A 210 -5.49 -19.42 14.27
C ILE A 210 -4.10 -19.61 14.89
N SER A 211 -3.63 -20.85 14.96
CA SER A 211 -2.32 -21.19 15.53
C SER A 211 -1.17 -20.61 14.70
N PHE A 212 -1.30 -20.69 13.37
CA PHE A 212 -0.34 -20.13 12.43
C PHE A 212 -0.28 -18.60 12.50
N ASP A 213 -1.43 -17.93 12.58
CA ASP A 213 -1.50 -16.47 12.71
C ASP A 213 -0.89 -15.99 14.04
N VAL A 214 -1.12 -16.71 15.13
CA VAL A 214 -0.47 -16.42 16.42
C VAL A 214 1.05 -16.56 16.32
N SER A 215 1.54 -17.60 15.64
CA SER A 215 2.98 -17.78 15.40
C SER A 215 3.58 -16.59 14.65
N LYS A 216 2.88 -16.10 13.61
CA LYS A 216 3.27 -14.87 12.90
C LYS A 216 3.23 -13.61 13.76
N LEU A 217 2.28 -13.50 14.68
CA LEU A 217 2.20 -12.38 15.61
C LEU A 217 3.37 -12.40 16.60
N ARG A 218 3.71 -13.58 17.14
CA ARG A 218 4.85 -13.74 18.06
C ARG A 218 6.18 -13.44 17.40
N SER A 219 6.41 -13.94 16.20
CA SER A 219 7.69 -13.70 15.49
C SER A 219 7.93 -12.22 15.19
N ARG A 220 6.88 -11.41 15.02
CA ARG A 220 7.01 -9.95 14.87
C ARG A 220 7.37 -9.24 16.17
N VAL A 221 6.96 -9.79 17.32
CA VAL A 221 7.28 -9.24 18.64
C VAL A 221 8.68 -9.65 19.10
N GLU A 222 9.17 -10.82 18.68
CA GLU A 222 10.53 -11.31 19.03
C GLU A 222 11.66 -10.66 18.20
N ILE A 223 11.34 -9.96 17.11
CA ILE A 223 12.31 -9.26 16.25
C ILE A 223 12.58 -7.82 16.72
N ASP A 224 11.68 -7.24 17.52
CA ASP A 224 11.85 -5.94 18.21
C ASP A 224 12.43 -6.13 19.63
#